data_AF-A0A420VK09-F1
#
_entry.id   AF-A0A420VK09-F1
#
_cell.length_a   1.000
_cell.length_b   1.000
_cell.length_c   1.000
_cell.angle_alpha   90.00
_cell.angle_beta   90.00
_cell.angle_gamma   90.00
#
_symmetry.space_group_name_H-M   'P 1'
#
loop_
_entity.id
_entity.type
_entity.pdbx_description
1 polymer ?
#
loop_
_entity_poly.entity_id
_entity_poly.type
_entity_poly.pdbx_seq_one_letter_code
_entity_poly.pdbx_strand_id
1 'polypeptide(L)'
;MPLALWAFLHIRAGKAKWFHYLILTGLPFLSSFVLGFFYFLTAMGVVWLIDAIRTRKWNVRFLFAIVYMTGIYLLMDHRLVTSMLLPHEPTNRDVFYESKNSLAATFKLILKNYIFAHNQDRSVHDKLILPFSLLCLVYVIWKKRWKEEKLFLFLHFFHLALSAWYAFWFYEGWQPLKERVGILNSFNFSRFHYFSPVVVYALFALSLKILADAVRSWPFLGGERTERLGKAAAAGLILAQFLILVPYNEQIYYRHSPSFKQFYAEKQFQEIKAYIGKPAEDYRVASIGIHPAIAQYNGFYTLDTYNNIYPLSYKLEFRKIIERELAKDKTIRDYFDHWGGRCYIFTAELGKHYMFSKRSERVIKDLDLNTEQFKKMGGEYILSAVPILNAEENGLALEKVFEEDDSWWRIYLYRVNG
;
A
#
# COMPACT_ATOMS: atom_id res chain seq x y z
N MET A 1 1.43 -10.41 11.93
CA MET A 1 0.51 -9.95 12.99
C MET A 1 -0.11 -11.07 13.82
N PRO A 2 -0.68 -12.16 13.26
CA PRO A 2 -1.32 -13.21 14.08
C PRO A 2 -0.39 -13.83 15.13
N LEU A 3 0.86 -14.11 14.75
CA LEU A 3 1.88 -14.63 15.68
C LEU A 3 2.20 -13.64 16.82
N ALA A 4 2.27 -12.34 16.52
CA ALA A 4 2.44 -11.29 17.53
C ALA A 4 1.23 -11.22 18.47
N LEU A 5 0.01 -11.24 17.91
CA LEU A 5 -1.22 -11.23 18.71
C LEU A 5 -1.27 -12.42 19.66
N TRP A 6 -0.93 -13.62 19.17
CA TRP A 6 -0.84 -14.82 19.99
C TRP A 6 0.14 -14.66 21.16
N ALA A 7 1.35 -14.15 20.90
CA ALA A 7 2.34 -13.87 21.94
C ALA A 7 1.83 -12.83 22.95
N PHE A 8 1.27 -11.72 22.49
CA PHE A 8 0.70 -10.67 23.33
C PHE A 8 -0.44 -11.18 24.22
N LEU A 9 -1.36 -11.99 23.68
CA LEU A 9 -2.47 -12.55 24.45
C LEU A 9 -1.99 -13.51 25.54
N HIS A 10 -0.94 -14.29 25.30
CA HIS A 10 -0.33 -15.15 26.33
C HIS A 10 0.35 -14.34 27.43
N ILE A 11 1.07 -13.27 27.06
CA ILE A 11 1.68 -12.34 28.02
C ILE A 11 0.61 -11.65 28.85
N ARG A 12 -0.43 -11.13 28.20
CA ARG A 12 -1.59 -10.50 28.84
C ARG A 12 -2.28 -11.43 29.83
N ALA A 13 -2.43 -12.72 29.49
CA ALA A 13 -3.01 -13.75 30.35
C ALA A 13 -2.08 -14.24 31.47
N GLY A 14 -0.86 -13.72 31.59
CA GLY A 14 0.13 -14.18 32.58
C GLY A 14 0.75 -15.53 32.28
N LYS A 15 0.53 -16.09 31.08
CA LYS A 15 1.04 -17.39 30.60
C LYS A 15 2.27 -17.23 29.70
N ALA A 16 3.07 -16.19 29.95
CA ALA A 16 4.25 -15.89 29.15
C ALA A 16 5.30 -17.00 29.29
N LYS A 17 6.01 -17.28 28.18
CA LYS A 17 7.15 -18.19 28.08
C LYS A 17 8.22 -17.45 27.28
N TRP A 18 9.47 -17.88 27.39
CA TRP A 18 10.62 -17.20 26.76
C TRP A 18 10.43 -17.00 25.24
N PHE A 19 9.85 -17.96 24.53
CA PHE A 19 9.65 -17.86 23.09
C PHE A 19 8.61 -16.81 22.68
N HIS A 20 7.68 -16.40 23.57
CA HIS A 20 6.80 -15.27 23.28
C HIS A 20 7.61 -13.98 23.14
N TYR A 21 8.62 -13.78 23.98
CA TYR A 21 9.52 -12.64 23.87
C TYR A 21 10.41 -12.77 22.65
N LEU A 22 10.93 -13.97 22.34
CA LEU A 22 11.68 -14.21 21.09
C LEU A 22 10.87 -13.79 19.85
N ILE A 23 9.56 -14.08 19.83
CA ILE A 23 8.66 -13.64 18.75
C ILE A 23 8.59 -12.11 18.69
N LEU A 24 8.41 -11.43 19.83
CA LEU A 24 8.38 -9.97 19.88
C LEU A 24 9.72 -9.35 19.45
N THR A 25 10.85 -10.04 19.66
CA THR A 25 12.18 -9.63 19.21
C THR A 25 12.41 -9.88 17.73
N GLY A 26 12.02 -11.04 17.20
CA GLY A 26 12.32 -11.44 15.83
C GLY A 26 11.41 -10.81 14.78
N LEU A 27 10.13 -10.60 15.08
CA LEU A 27 9.18 -10.03 14.13
C LEU A 27 9.54 -8.62 13.62
N PRO A 28 10.08 -7.71 14.44
CA PRO A 28 10.56 -6.42 13.94
C PRO A 28 11.61 -6.47 12.83
N PHE A 29 12.41 -7.53 12.75
CA PHE A 29 13.40 -7.71 11.68
C PHE A 29 12.78 -8.24 10.38
N LEU A 30 11.56 -8.79 10.44
CA LEU A 30 10.89 -9.48 9.35
C LEU A 30 9.66 -8.73 8.83
N SER A 31 9.39 -7.53 9.36
CA SER A 31 8.17 -6.81 9.03
C SER A 31 8.32 -5.30 9.18
N SER A 32 7.39 -4.56 8.60
CA SER A 32 7.42 -3.09 8.58
C SER A 32 6.62 -2.48 9.73
N PHE A 33 7.26 -1.58 10.48
CA PHE A 33 6.60 -0.78 11.50
C PHE A 33 5.53 0.13 10.89
N VAL A 34 5.93 0.95 9.91
CA VAL A 34 5.10 2.02 9.30
C VAL A 34 3.92 1.47 8.52
N LEU A 35 4.09 0.34 7.85
CA LEU A 35 3.03 -0.24 7.03
C LEU A 35 2.01 -1.02 7.86
N GLY A 36 2.37 -1.57 9.02
CA GLY A 36 1.43 -2.44 9.75
C GLY A 36 1.57 -2.42 11.25
N PHE A 37 2.78 -2.64 11.77
CA PHE A 37 2.95 -2.92 13.19
C PHE A 37 2.70 -1.73 14.11
N PHE A 38 2.84 -0.50 13.61
CA PHE A 38 2.39 0.69 14.32
C PHE A 38 0.91 0.56 14.72
N TYR A 39 0.01 0.34 13.75
CA TYR A 39 -1.43 0.23 14.00
C TYR A 39 -1.77 -0.94 14.92
N PHE A 40 -1.09 -2.08 14.71
CA PHE A 40 -1.24 -3.26 15.56
C PHE A 40 -0.83 -2.97 17.02
N LEU A 41 0.31 -2.33 17.25
CA LEU A 41 0.79 -1.97 18.59
C LEU A 41 -0.08 -0.90 19.24
N THR A 42 -0.59 0.08 18.46
CA THR A 42 -1.61 1.02 18.95
C THR A 42 -2.85 0.28 19.42
N ALA A 43 -3.35 -0.70 18.67
CA ALA A 43 -4.49 -1.50 19.09
C ALA A 43 -4.20 -2.32 20.37
N MET A 44 -2.99 -2.89 20.52
CA MET A 44 -2.58 -3.54 21.76
C MET A 44 -2.53 -2.55 22.94
N GLY A 45 -2.07 -1.32 22.71
CA GLY A 45 -2.11 -0.23 23.69
C GLY A 45 -3.53 0.14 24.11
N VAL A 46 -4.47 0.22 23.16
CA VAL A 46 -5.90 0.44 23.44
C VAL A 46 -6.48 -0.71 24.25
N VAL A 47 -6.16 -1.97 23.92
CA VAL A 47 -6.59 -3.14 24.71
C VAL A 47 -6.05 -3.07 26.14
N TRP A 48 -4.78 -2.71 26.31
CA TRP A 48 -4.18 -2.53 27.62
C TRP A 48 -4.89 -1.43 28.43
N LEU A 49 -5.20 -0.29 27.80
CA LEU A 49 -5.92 0.81 28.45
C LEU A 49 -7.33 0.40 28.86
N ILE A 50 -8.07 -0.30 27.99
CA ILE A 50 -9.41 -0.82 28.30
C ILE A 50 -9.35 -1.78 29.50
N ASP A 51 -8.37 -2.67 29.54
CA ASP A 51 -8.17 -3.58 30.68
C ASP A 51 -7.87 -2.82 31.96
N ALA A 52 -6.98 -1.82 31.90
CA ALA A 52 -6.63 -1.00 33.05
C ALA A 52 -7.86 -0.27 33.61
N ILE A 53 -8.71 0.29 32.75
CA ILE A 53 -9.94 0.98 33.16
C ILE A 53 -10.97 0.00 33.74
N ARG A 54 -11.21 -1.14 33.07
CA ARG A 54 -12.24 -2.10 33.49
C ARG A 54 -11.88 -2.86 34.76
N THR A 55 -10.62 -3.28 34.88
CA THR A 55 -10.15 -4.09 36.01
C THR A 55 -9.59 -3.25 37.14
N ARG A 56 -9.36 -1.95 36.89
CA ARG A 56 -8.61 -1.03 37.76
C ARG A 56 -7.21 -1.55 38.14
N LYS A 57 -6.63 -2.43 37.33
CA LYS A 57 -5.30 -3.02 37.52
C LYS A 57 -4.40 -2.73 36.33
N TRP A 58 -3.18 -2.31 36.61
CA TRP A 58 -2.18 -2.05 35.59
C TRP A 58 -1.45 -3.35 35.26
N ASN A 59 -1.74 -3.94 34.09
CA ASN A 59 -0.99 -5.10 33.62
C ASN A 59 0.37 -4.64 33.09
N VAL A 60 1.33 -4.44 34.00
CA VAL A 60 2.67 -3.92 33.68
C VAL A 60 3.41 -4.85 32.73
N ARG A 61 3.23 -6.17 32.85
CA ARG A 61 3.87 -7.15 31.94
C ARG A 61 3.41 -6.96 30.50
N PHE A 62 2.11 -6.73 30.30
CA PHE A 62 1.56 -6.47 28.98
C PHE A 62 2.03 -5.11 28.44
N LEU A 63 2.07 -4.06 29.27
CA LEU A 63 2.62 -2.76 28.87
C LEU A 63 4.09 -2.86 28.45
N PHE A 64 4.92 -3.53 29.25
CA PHE A 64 6.32 -3.73 28.93
C PHE A 64 6.52 -4.50 27.63
N ALA A 65 5.69 -5.50 27.32
CA ALA A 65 5.76 -6.19 26.05
C ALA A 65 5.46 -5.25 24.86
N ILE A 66 4.49 -4.34 25.00
CA ILE A 66 4.14 -3.35 23.97
C ILE A 66 5.30 -2.37 23.78
N VAL A 67 5.81 -1.80 24.89
CA VAL A 67 6.95 -0.87 24.88
C VAL A 67 8.20 -1.55 24.32
N TYR A 68 8.46 -2.80 24.69
CA TYR A 68 9.62 -3.58 24.23
C TYR A 68 9.60 -3.76 22.71
N MET A 69 8.52 -4.30 22.16
CA MET A 69 8.41 -4.50 20.71
C MET A 69 8.45 -3.16 19.95
N THR A 70 7.81 -2.12 20.51
CA THR A 70 7.86 -0.76 19.95
C THR A 70 9.29 -0.23 19.93
N GLY A 71 10.06 -0.39 21.01
CA GLY A 71 11.45 0.05 21.09
C GLY A 71 12.35 -0.61 20.04
N ILE A 72 12.17 -1.91 19.77
CA ILE A 72 12.91 -2.61 18.72
C ILE A 72 12.55 -2.04 17.34
N TYR A 73 11.26 -1.82 17.06
CA TYR A 73 10.87 -1.18 15.79
C TYR A 73 11.47 0.21 15.63
N LEU A 74 11.43 1.04 16.68
CA LEU A 74 12.00 2.39 16.62
C LEU A 74 13.53 2.35 16.42
N LEU A 75 14.21 1.33 16.94
CA LEU A 75 15.64 1.13 16.71
C LEU A 75 15.94 0.67 15.28
N MET A 76 15.15 -0.27 14.75
CA MET A 76 15.28 -0.74 13.37
C MET A 76 15.00 0.38 12.35
N ASP A 77 13.94 1.15 12.60
CA ASP A 77 13.51 2.26 11.76
C ASP A 77 14.09 3.61 12.23
N HIS A 78 15.24 3.62 12.92
CA HIS A 78 15.80 4.84 13.53
C HIS A 78 15.94 5.98 12.52
N ARG A 79 16.34 5.70 11.28
CA ARG A 79 16.47 6.72 10.21
C ARG A 79 15.14 7.43 9.93
N LEU A 80 14.06 6.65 9.91
CA LEU A 80 12.73 7.20 9.71
C LEU A 80 12.29 8.01 10.93
N VAL A 81 12.48 7.46 12.13
CA VAL A 81 12.12 8.12 13.39
C VAL A 81 12.87 9.45 13.53
N THR A 82 14.17 9.47 13.21
CA THR A 82 14.97 10.70 13.21
C THR A 82 14.45 11.70 12.18
N SER A 83 14.10 11.24 10.97
CA SER A 83 13.53 12.14 9.95
C SER A 83 12.15 12.68 10.33
N MET A 84 11.40 12.03 11.22
CA MET A 84 10.08 12.50 11.64
C MET A 84 10.11 13.41 12.87
N LEU A 85 11.06 13.19 13.79
CA LEU A 85 11.07 13.85 15.10
C LEU A 85 12.10 14.97 15.23
N LEU A 86 13.19 14.93 14.44
CA LEU A 86 14.24 15.95 14.50
C LEU A 86 14.02 17.01 13.42
N PRO A 87 14.28 18.29 13.73
CA PRO A 87 14.33 19.34 12.71
C PRO A 87 15.35 18.98 11.63
N HIS A 88 14.94 19.09 10.37
CA HIS A 88 15.77 18.83 9.20
C HIS A 88 15.36 19.79 8.08
N GLU A 89 16.11 19.80 6.99
CA GLU A 89 15.73 20.55 5.80
C GLU A 89 14.35 20.11 5.29
N PRO A 90 13.56 21.01 4.68
CA PRO A 90 12.29 20.65 4.08
C PRO A 90 12.44 19.47 3.12
N THR A 91 11.49 18.54 3.18
CA THR A 91 11.45 17.32 2.38
C THR A 91 10.30 17.35 1.39
N ASN A 92 10.27 16.38 0.49
CA ASN A 92 9.14 16.17 -0.39
C ASN A 92 7.80 15.95 0.36
N ARG A 93 7.83 15.59 1.66
CA ARG A 93 6.63 15.40 2.49
C ARG A 93 5.94 16.69 2.91
N ASP A 94 6.69 17.80 2.97
CA ASP A 94 6.15 19.10 3.40
C ASP A 94 5.20 19.72 2.38
N VAL A 95 5.21 19.23 1.13
CA VAL A 95 4.31 19.66 0.06
C VAL A 95 3.19 18.66 -0.21
N PHE A 96 2.97 17.68 0.67
CA PHE A 96 1.88 16.71 0.51
C PHE A 96 0.52 17.39 0.73
N TYR A 97 -0.35 17.23 -0.26
CA TYR A 97 -1.75 17.63 -0.18
C TYR A 97 -2.61 16.42 -0.58
N GLU A 98 -2.87 15.55 0.41
CA GLU A 98 -3.63 14.31 0.20
C GLU A 98 -5.15 14.52 0.40
N SER A 99 -5.56 15.48 1.22
CA SER A 99 -6.97 15.69 1.58
C SER A 99 -7.68 16.55 0.54
N LYS A 100 -8.15 15.93 -0.54
CA LYS A 100 -8.81 16.61 -1.68
C LYS A 100 -10.28 16.26 -1.88
N ASN A 101 -10.82 15.31 -1.12
CA ASN A 101 -12.19 14.85 -1.33
C ASN A 101 -13.18 15.85 -0.75
N SER A 102 -14.19 16.20 -1.53
CA SER A 102 -15.37 16.90 -1.02
C SER A 102 -16.16 16.00 -0.04
N LEU A 103 -17.11 16.59 0.70
CA LEU A 103 -17.94 15.84 1.64
C LEU A 103 -18.74 14.72 0.92
N ALA A 104 -19.32 15.00 -0.25
CA ALA A 104 -20.05 14.01 -1.04
C ALA A 104 -19.14 12.88 -1.55
N ALA A 105 -17.93 13.22 -2.02
CA ALA A 105 -16.94 12.23 -2.43
C ALA A 105 -16.48 11.36 -1.24
N THR A 106 -16.38 11.97 -0.05
CA THR A 106 -16.04 11.28 1.20
C THR A 106 -17.11 10.25 1.55
N PHE A 107 -18.40 10.62 1.60
CA PHE A 107 -19.49 9.66 1.84
C PHE A 107 -19.54 8.53 0.82
N LYS A 108 -19.32 8.83 -0.47
CA LYS A 108 -19.22 7.80 -1.51
C LYS A 108 -18.04 6.85 -1.25
N LEU A 109 -16.91 7.38 -0.76
CA LEU A 109 -15.74 6.58 -0.41
C LEU A 109 -15.99 5.71 0.84
N ILE A 110 -16.74 6.18 1.83
CA ILE A 110 -17.16 5.36 2.99
C ILE A 110 -17.88 4.11 2.51
N LEU A 111 -18.92 4.30 1.67
CA LEU A 111 -19.71 3.18 1.16
C LEU A 111 -18.85 2.26 0.28
N LYS A 112 -18.02 2.83 -0.60
CA LYS A 112 -17.11 2.06 -1.45
C LYS A 112 -16.15 1.21 -0.62
N ASN A 113 -15.55 1.77 0.43
CA ASN A 113 -14.58 1.06 1.27
C ASN A 113 -15.23 0.02 2.19
N TYR A 114 -16.48 0.26 2.60
CA TYR A 114 -17.26 -0.73 3.36
C TYR A 114 -17.65 -1.94 2.50
N ILE A 115 -17.87 -1.73 1.20
CA ILE A 115 -18.25 -2.80 0.28
C ILE A 115 -17.02 -3.51 -0.30
N PHE A 116 -16.06 -2.74 -0.81
CA PHE A 116 -14.90 -3.24 -1.53
C PHE A 116 -13.64 -3.05 -0.71
N ALA A 117 -12.87 -4.13 -0.54
CA ALA A 117 -11.57 -4.07 0.11
C ALA A 117 -10.60 -3.15 -0.66
N HIS A 118 -9.70 -2.50 0.07
CA HIS A 118 -8.66 -1.71 -0.55
C HIS A 118 -7.58 -2.64 -1.15
N ASN A 119 -6.83 -2.18 -2.14
CA ASN A 119 -5.87 -3.05 -2.85
C ASN A 119 -4.73 -3.56 -1.96
N GLN A 120 -4.44 -2.85 -0.87
CA GLN A 120 -3.36 -3.17 0.07
C GLN A 120 -3.76 -4.17 1.17
N ASP A 121 -5.06 -4.41 1.34
CA ASP A 121 -5.64 -5.28 2.36
C ASP A 121 -6.80 -6.10 1.79
N ARG A 122 -6.61 -6.60 0.56
CA ARG A 122 -7.65 -7.25 -0.25
C ARG A 122 -8.20 -8.50 0.45
N SER A 123 -9.36 -8.35 1.10
CA SER A 123 -10.05 -9.43 1.82
C SER A 123 -11.08 -10.19 0.98
N VAL A 124 -11.46 -9.66 -0.20
CA VAL A 124 -12.46 -10.24 -1.13
C VAL A 124 -13.78 -10.57 -0.42
N HIS A 125 -14.14 -9.76 0.57
CA HIS A 125 -15.35 -9.95 1.37
C HIS A 125 -16.61 -9.51 0.60
N ASP A 126 -16.46 -8.67 -0.43
CA ASP A 126 -17.54 -8.14 -1.26
C ASP A 126 -18.33 -9.24 -1.99
N LYS A 127 -17.70 -10.38 -2.29
CA LYS A 127 -18.29 -11.44 -3.11
C LYS A 127 -19.28 -12.34 -2.36
N LEU A 128 -18.98 -12.69 -1.11
CA LEU A 128 -19.78 -13.65 -0.35
C LEU A 128 -19.99 -13.22 1.09
N ILE A 129 -18.90 -12.90 1.81
CA ILE A 129 -18.93 -12.59 3.23
C ILE A 129 -19.88 -11.43 3.53
N LEU A 130 -19.75 -10.31 2.82
CA LEU A 130 -20.55 -9.12 3.08
C LEU A 130 -22.02 -9.34 2.76
N PRO A 131 -22.44 -9.79 1.55
CA PRO A 131 -23.83 -10.09 1.28
C PRO A 131 -24.44 -11.05 2.31
N PHE A 132 -23.73 -12.13 2.66
CA PHE A 132 -24.19 -13.11 3.63
C PHE A 132 -24.31 -12.55 5.04
N SER A 133 -23.35 -11.74 5.48
CA SER A 133 -23.42 -11.06 6.78
C SER A 133 -24.58 -10.06 6.84
N LEU A 134 -24.88 -9.34 5.76
CA LEU A 134 -26.02 -8.43 5.70
C LEU A 134 -27.35 -9.20 5.77
N LEU A 135 -27.46 -10.37 5.15
CA LEU A 135 -28.63 -11.25 5.34
C LEU A 135 -28.79 -11.70 6.79
N CYS A 136 -27.68 -12.09 7.44
CA CYS A 136 -27.68 -12.42 8.86
C CYS A 136 -28.06 -11.22 9.75
N LEU A 137 -27.64 -10.01 9.38
CA LEU A 137 -28.01 -8.77 10.07
C LEU A 137 -29.50 -8.50 9.99
N VAL A 138 -30.10 -8.62 8.80
CA VAL A 138 -31.56 -8.53 8.62
C VAL A 138 -32.28 -9.57 9.47
N TYR A 139 -31.79 -10.82 9.49
CA TYR A 139 -32.36 -11.88 10.33
C TYR A 139 -32.27 -11.55 11.83
N VAL A 140 -31.11 -11.09 12.32
CA VAL A 140 -30.91 -10.72 13.73
C VAL A 140 -31.86 -9.59 14.15
N ILE A 141 -32.04 -8.58 13.30
CA ILE A 141 -32.97 -7.47 13.55
C ILE A 141 -34.41 -7.97 13.55
N TRP A 142 -34.81 -8.74 12.53
CA TRP A 142 -36.18 -9.26 12.40
C TRP A 142 -36.58 -10.19 13.57
N LYS A 143 -35.67 -11.07 14.00
CA LYS A 143 -35.88 -11.96 15.16
C LYS A 143 -35.62 -11.28 16.51
N LYS A 144 -35.32 -9.98 16.53
CA LYS A 144 -35.03 -9.20 17.74
C LYS A 144 -33.89 -9.76 18.60
N ARG A 145 -32.91 -10.45 17.98
CA ARG A 145 -31.75 -11.09 18.64
C ARG A 145 -30.58 -10.14 18.91
N TRP A 146 -30.78 -8.83 18.79
CA TRP A 146 -29.74 -7.81 18.96
C TRP A 146 -29.08 -7.81 20.35
N LYS A 147 -29.76 -8.31 21.38
CA LYS A 147 -29.16 -8.44 22.73
C LYS A 147 -28.22 -9.65 22.86
N GLU A 148 -28.45 -10.70 22.07
CA GLU A 148 -27.63 -11.91 22.03
C GLU A 148 -26.40 -11.69 21.15
N GLU A 149 -26.61 -11.12 19.96
CA GLU A 149 -25.59 -10.99 18.93
C GLU A 149 -24.87 -9.62 18.98
N LYS A 150 -24.58 -9.11 20.19
CA LYS A 150 -23.94 -7.79 20.40
C LYS A 150 -22.59 -7.66 19.69
N LEU A 151 -21.77 -8.72 19.72
CA LEU A 151 -20.47 -8.71 19.06
C LEU A 151 -20.61 -8.59 17.54
N PHE A 152 -21.58 -9.30 16.95
CA PHE A 152 -21.85 -9.24 15.52
C PHE A 152 -22.29 -7.83 15.09
N LEU A 153 -23.20 -7.20 15.84
CA LEU A 153 -23.61 -5.82 15.60
C LEU A 153 -22.45 -4.83 15.78
N PHE A 154 -21.65 -5.01 16.83
CA PHE A 154 -20.47 -4.20 17.07
C PHE A 154 -19.47 -4.30 15.91
N LEU A 155 -19.22 -5.48 15.36
CA LEU A 155 -18.28 -5.65 14.25
C LEU A 155 -18.79 -5.02 12.94
N HIS A 156 -20.10 -5.04 12.67
CA HIS A 156 -20.67 -4.29 11.54
C HIS A 156 -20.46 -2.79 11.71
N PHE A 157 -20.77 -2.25 12.90
CA PHE A 157 -20.53 -0.85 13.21
C PHE A 157 -19.04 -0.50 13.13
N PHE A 158 -18.17 -1.36 13.68
CA PHE A 158 -16.73 -1.14 13.68
C PHE A 158 -16.16 -1.17 12.27
N HIS A 159 -16.62 -2.06 11.39
CA HIS A 159 -16.23 -2.07 9.99
C HIS A 159 -16.63 -0.78 9.25
N LEU A 160 -17.85 -0.30 9.51
CA LEU A 160 -18.31 0.99 9.01
C LEU A 160 -17.47 2.15 9.56
N ALA A 161 -17.12 2.13 10.85
CA ALA A 161 -16.29 3.14 11.48
C ALA A 161 -14.85 3.16 10.90
N LEU A 162 -14.26 2.00 10.62
CA LEU A 162 -12.97 1.90 9.92
C LEU A 162 -13.05 2.49 8.50
N SER A 163 -14.14 2.22 7.79
CA SER A 163 -14.38 2.78 6.45
C SER A 163 -14.62 4.28 6.48
N ALA A 164 -15.33 4.77 7.51
CA ALA A 164 -15.51 6.19 7.78
C ALA A 164 -14.15 6.85 8.05
N TRP A 165 -13.36 6.32 8.97
CA TRP A 165 -12.03 6.82 9.29
C TRP A 165 -11.13 6.91 8.04
N TYR A 166 -11.10 5.85 7.23
CA TYR A 166 -10.35 5.83 5.98
C TYR A 166 -10.77 6.97 5.04
N ALA A 167 -12.08 7.11 4.79
CA ALA A 167 -12.58 8.11 3.86
C ALA A 167 -12.35 9.54 4.36
N PHE A 168 -12.64 9.80 5.64
CA PHE A 168 -12.46 11.10 6.26
C PHE A 168 -10.99 11.52 6.29
N TRP A 169 -10.05 10.58 6.33
CA TRP A 169 -8.63 10.92 6.21
C TRP A 169 -8.29 11.71 4.93
N PHE A 170 -9.07 11.54 3.86
CA PHE A 170 -8.89 12.25 2.58
C PHE A 170 -9.87 13.41 2.37
N TYR A 171 -10.73 13.71 3.35
CA TYR A 171 -11.68 14.82 3.29
C TYR A 171 -10.96 16.17 3.41
N GLU A 172 -11.27 17.12 2.52
CA GLU A 172 -10.67 18.45 2.45
C GLU A 172 -10.69 19.21 3.79
N GLY A 173 -11.70 19.00 4.65
CA GLY A 173 -11.78 19.63 5.97
C GLY A 173 -10.68 19.21 6.95
N TRP A 174 -9.98 18.10 6.70
CA TRP A 174 -8.79 17.72 7.48
C TRP A 174 -7.53 18.48 7.09
N GLN A 175 -7.49 19.08 5.90
CA GLN A 175 -6.28 19.68 5.36
C GLN A 175 -5.70 20.79 6.25
N PRO A 176 -6.48 21.76 6.78
CA PRO A 176 -5.93 22.82 7.63
C PRO A 176 -5.27 22.30 8.92
N LEU A 177 -5.76 21.17 9.44
CA LEU A 177 -5.17 20.52 10.61
C LEU A 177 -3.89 19.77 10.23
N LYS A 178 -3.88 19.09 9.08
CA LYS A 178 -2.70 18.36 8.61
C LYS A 178 -1.52 19.30 8.28
N GLU A 179 -1.79 20.48 7.74
CA GLU A 179 -0.76 21.51 7.47
C GLU A 179 -0.11 22.04 8.75
N ARG A 180 -0.84 22.08 9.87
CA ARG A 180 -0.31 22.55 11.16
C ARG A 180 0.42 21.47 11.95
N VAL A 181 0.10 20.19 11.71
CA VAL A 181 0.62 19.07 12.48
C VAL A 181 1.34 18.12 11.53
N GLY A 182 2.65 18.35 11.33
CA GLY A 182 3.46 17.66 10.31
C GLY A 182 3.42 16.13 10.34
N ILE A 183 3.21 15.52 11.52
CA ILE A 183 3.05 14.05 11.63
C ILE A 183 1.84 13.52 10.87
N LEU A 184 0.78 14.32 10.71
CA LEU A 184 -0.44 13.92 10.00
C LEU A 184 -0.27 13.93 8.47
N ASN A 185 0.74 14.62 7.94
CA ASN A 185 1.14 14.56 6.53
C ASN A 185 2.24 13.53 6.29
N SER A 186 3.14 13.37 7.27
CA SER A 186 4.27 12.45 7.17
C SER A 186 3.84 10.99 7.37
N PHE A 187 2.88 10.74 8.26
CA PHE A 187 2.39 9.41 8.59
C PHE A 187 0.92 9.24 8.19
N ASN A 188 0.64 8.20 7.40
CA ASN A 188 -0.70 7.97 6.87
C ASN A 188 -1.57 7.19 7.86
N PHE A 189 -2.34 7.88 8.72
CA PHE A 189 -3.21 7.21 9.68
C PHE A 189 -4.46 6.58 9.07
N SER A 190 -4.78 6.79 7.79
CA SER A 190 -5.90 6.09 7.13
C SER A 190 -5.75 4.56 7.22
N ARG A 191 -4.52 4.05 7.30
CA ARG A 191 -4.15 2.63 7.39
C ARG A 191 -4.67 1.88 8.62
N PHE A 192 -5.32 2.53 9.58
CA PHE A 192 -6.16 1.82 10.56
C PHE A 192 -7.22 0.94 9.87
N HIS A 193 -7.59 1.24 8.62
CA HIS A 193 -8.47 0.35 7.83
C HIS A 193 -7.91 -1.05 7.59
N TYR A 194 -6.59 -1.29 7.75
CA TYR A 194 -5.99 -2.63 7.65
C TYR A 194 -6.50 -3.62 8.71
N PHE A 195 -7.28 -3.18 9.70
CA PHE A 195 -8.05 -4.07 10.57
C PHE A 195 -9.30 -4.66 9.91
N SER A 196 -9.77 -4.11 8.79
CA SER A 196 -10.97 -4.55 8.07
C SER A 196 -10.94 -6.05 7.75
N PRO A 197 -9.86 -6.65 7.18
CA PRO A 197 -9.79 -8.10 6.96
C PRO A 197 -10.10 -8.93 8.20
N VAL A 198 -9.52 -8.60 9.35
CA VAL A 198 -9.78 -9.34 10.60
C VAL A 198 -11.25 -9.20 11.02
N VAL A 199 -11.80 -7.99 10.91
CA VAL A 199 -13.19 -7.70 11.27
C VAL A 199 -14.17 -8.43 10.36
N VAL A 200 -13.97 -8.42 9.04
CA VAL A 200 -14.89 -9.05 8.08
C VAL A 200 -14.85 -10.57 8.16
N TYR A 201 -13.69 -11.18 8.40
CA TYR A 201 -13.60 -12.63 8.60
C TYR A 201 -14.14 -13.06 9.98
N ALA A 202 -14.04 -12.21 11.00
CA ALA A 202 -14.75 -12.43 12.27
C ALA A 202 -16.28 -12.31 12.09
N LEU A 203 -16.75 -11.33 11.31
CA LEU A 203 -18.16 -11.22 10.90
C LEU A 203 -18.62 -12.46 10.15
N PHE A 204 -17.78 -13.01 9.26
CA PHE A 204 -18.10 -14.23 8.55
C PHE A 204 -18.30 -15.40 9.51
N ALA A 205 -17.37 -15.63 10.45
CA ALA A 205 -17.48 -16.68 11.44
C ALA A 205 -18.76 -16.56 12.30
N LEU A 206 -19.11 -15.35 12.73
CA LEU A 206 -20.35 -15.10 13.46
C LEU A 206 -21.59 -15.30 12.59
N SER A 207 -21.54 -14.92 11.31
CA SER A 207 -22.64 -15.15 10.35
C SER A 207 -22.89 -16.64 10.15
N LEU A 208 -21.84 -17.46 10.08
CA LEU A 208 -21.96 -18.92 9.98
C LEU A 208 -22.56 -19.53 11.26
N LYS A 209 -22.19 -19.02 12.44
CA LYS A 209 -22.81 -19.40 13.71
C LYS A 209 -24.31 -19.04 13.71
N ILE A 210 -24.65 -17.81 13.34
CA ILE A 210 -26.04 -17.34 13.28
C ILE A 210 -26.87 -18.21 12.31
N LEU A 211 -26.30 -18.58 11.16
CA LEU A 211 -26.92 -19.51 10.22
C LEU A 211 -27.17 -20.88 10.85
N ALA A 212 -26.16 -21.47 11.50
CA ALA A 212 -26.30 -22.78 12.15
C ALA A 212 -27.39 -22.76 13.23
N ASP A 213 -27.44 -21.70 14.05
CA ASP A 213 -28.47 -21.49 15.08
C ASP A 213 -29.86 -21.32 14.44
N ALA A 214 -29.95 -20.55 13.36
CA ALA A 214 -31.20 -20.31 12.64
C ALA A 214 -31.76 -21.61 12.02
N VAL A 215 -30.92 -22.41 11.37
CA VAL A 215 -31.31 -23.70 10.78
C VAL A 215 -31.72 -24.68 11.88
N ARG A 216 -31.01 -24.72 13.00
CA ARG A 216 -31.37 -25.56 14.17
C ARG A 216 -32.78 -25.26 14.69
N SER A 217 -33.21 -23.99 14.65
CA SER A 217 -34.53 -23.55 15.11
C SER A 217 -35.70 -23.84 14.15
N TRP A 218 -35.46 -24.55 13.02
CA TRP A 218 -36.51 -24.80 12.02
C TRP A 218 -37.56 -25.80 12.56
N PRO A 219 -38.85 -25.42 12.66
CA PRO A 219 -39.88 -26.22 13.33
C PRO A 219 -40.27 -27.55 12.65
N PHE A 220 -39.86 -27.82 11.41
CA PHE A 220 -40.35 -28.95 10.61
C PHE A 220 -39.35 -30.10 10.43
N LEU A 221 -38.14 -29.99 11.01
CA LEU A 221 -37.07 -30.98 10.88
C LEU A 221 -36.55 -31.36 12.28
N GLY A 222 -36.33 -32.65 12.52
CA GLY A 222 -35.77 -33.14 13.79
C GLY A 222 -34.39 -32.54 14.10
N GLY A 223 -34.11 -32.28 15.37
CA GLY A 223 -32.95 -31.48 15.82
C GLY A 223 -31.57 -31.96 15.35
N GLU A 224 -31.37 -33.28 15.21
CA GLU A 224 -30.10 -33.82 14.73
C GLU A 224 -29.90 -33.59 13.21
N ARG A 225 -30.99 -33.64 12.43
CA ARG A 225 -30.95 -33.37 10.98
C ARG A 225 -30.70 -31.89 10.70
N THR A 226 -31.37 -30.99 11.44
CA THR A 226 -31.15 -29.54 11.28
C THR A 226 -29.74 -29.13 11.69
N GLU A 227 -29.18 -29.72 12.74
CA GLU A 227 -27.79 -29.46 13.14
C GLU A 227 -26.79 -29.88 12.05
N ARG A 228 -26.97 -31.08 11.46
CA ARG A 228 -26.11 -31.56 10.37
C ARG A 228 -26.22 -30.66 9.13
N LEU A 229 -27.44 -30.24 8.78
CA LEU A 229 -27.68 -29.32 7.67
C LEU A 229 -27.03 -27.95 7.90
N GLY A 230 -27.15 -27.38 9.10
CA GLY A 230 -26.51 -26.10 9.45
C GLY A 230 -24.99 -26.17 9.34
N LYS A 231 -24.38 -27.25 9.86
CA LYS A 231 -22.92 -27.48 9.72
C LYS A 231 -22.51 -27.67 8.26
N ALA A 232 -23.27 -28.44 7.48
CA ALA A 232 -22.99 -28.66 6.06
C ALA A 232 -23.11 -27.35 5.26
N ALA A 233 -24.13 -26.53 5.52
CA ALA A 233 -24.29 -25.22 4.89
C ALA A 233 -23.14 -24.28 5.25
N ALA A 234 -22.72 -24.25 6.51
CA ALA A 234 -21.58 -23.46 6.95
C ALA A 234 -20.28 -23.92 6.29
N ALA A 235 -20.03 -25.23 6.22
CA ALA A 235 -18.88 -25.79 5.53
C ALA A 235 -18.90 -25.48 4.01
N GLY A 236 -20.09 -25.53 3.39
CA GLY A 236 -20.28 -25.15 2.00
C GLY A 236 -19.94 -23.69 1.73
N LEU A 237 -20.34 -22.76 2.62
CA LEU A 237 -19.99 -21.35 2.53
C LEU A 237 -18.49 -21.09 2.74
N ILE A 238 -17.85 -21.83 3.64
CA ILE A 238 -16.39 -21.77 3.82
C ILE A 238 -15.68 -22.24 2.55
N LEU A 239 -16.10 -23.37 1.98
CA LEU A 239 -15.55 -23.89 0.73
C LEU A 239 -15.79 -22.91 -0.43
N ALA A 240 -16.98 -22.32 -0.52
CA ALA A 240 -17.29 -21.30 -1.53
C ALA A 240 -16.38 -20.07 -1.39
N GLN A 241 -16.18 -19.55 -0.16
CA GLN A 241 -15.24 -18.45 0.06
C GLN A 241 -13.81 -18.84 -0.33
N PHE A 242 -13.37 -20.05 -0.01
CA PHE A 242 -12.06 -20.54 -0.39
C PHE A 242 -11.89 -20.57 -1.93
N LEU A 243 -12.86 -21.13 -2.65
CA LEU A 243 -12.84 -21.16 -4.12
C LEU A 243 -12.87 -19.76 -4.74
N ILE A 244 -13.61 -18.83 -4.15
CA ILE A 244 -13.63 -17.42 -4.56
C ILE A 244 -12.25 -16.78 -4.42
N LEU A 245 -11.46 -17.16 -3.41
CA LEU A 245 -10.12 -16.62 -3.18
C LEU A 245 -9.05 -17.15 -4.15
N VAL A 246 -9.23 -18.35 -4.72
CA VAL A 246 -8.26 -18.97 -5.65
C VAL A 246 -7.80 -18.03 -6.77
N PRO A 247 -8.68 -17.39 -7.57
CA PRO A 247 -8.24 -16.48 -8.64
C PRO A 247 -7.54 -15.21 -8.13
N TYR A 248 -7.67 -14.88 -6.84
CA TYR A 248 -7.01 -13.75 -6.20
C TYR A 248 -5.67 -14.13 -5.55
N ASN A 249 -5.26 -15.39 -5.60
CA ASN A 249 -3.90 -15.77 -5.25
C ASN A 249 -2.92 -14.98 -6.12
N GLU A 250 -1.87 -14.39 -5.52
CA GLU A 250 -0.95 -13.50 -6.23
C GLU A 250 -0.27 -14.17 -7.43
N GLN A 251 0.03 -15.48 -7.35
CA GLN A 251 0.63 -16.22 -8.46
C GLN A 251 -0.31 -16.34 -9.66
N ILE A 252 -1.62 -16.39 -9.42
CA ILE A 252 -2.64 -16.45 -10.47
C ILE A 252 -2.97 -15.04 -10.97
N TYR A 253 -3.21 -14.11 -10.04
CA TYR A 253 -3.62 -12.73 -10.35
C TYR A 253 -2.53 -11.97 -11.14
N TYR A 254 -1.25 -12.17 -10.79
CA TYR A 254 -0.12 -11.50 -11.43
C TYR A 254 0.62 -12.36 -12.47
N ARG A 255 0.04 -13.47 -12.94
CA ARG A 255 0.68 -14.38 -13.91
C ARG A 255 1.11 -13.74 -15.25
N HIS A 256 0.54 -12.59 -15.59
CA HIS A 256 0.87 -11.82 -16.79
C HIS A 256 1.79 -10.62 -16.49
N SER A 257 2.22 -10.45 -15.25
CA SER A 257 3.23 -9.47 -14.85
C SER A 257 4.63 -10.07 -15.01
N PRO A 258 5.68 -9.25 -15.17
CA PRO A 258 7.04 -9.77 -15.27
C PRO A 258 7.44 -10.53 -14.01
N SER A 259 8.12 -11.67 -14.19
CA SER A 259 8.85 -12.31 -13.10
C SER A 259 9.98 -11.40 -12.59
N PHE A 260 10.52 -11.70 -11.41
CA PHE A 260 11.66 -10.94 -10.84
C PHE A 260 12.82 -10.82 -11.84
N LYS A 261 13.21 -11.92 -12.49
CA LYS A 261 14.27 -11.96 -13.51
C LYS A 261 13.95 -11.06 -14.71
N GLN A 262 12.72 -11.16 -15.23
CA GLN A 262 12.26 -10.35 -16.36
C GLN A 262 12.15 -8.86 -16.03
N PHE A 263 11.77 -8.53 -14.78
CA PHE A 263 11.63 -7.17 -14.30
C PHE A 263 12.99 -6.49 -14.19
N TYR A 264 13.98 -7.14 -13.57
CA TYR A 264 15.32 -6.57 -13.40
C TYR A 264 16.21 -6.69 -14.63
N ALA A 265 15.94 -7.65 -15.52
CA ALA A 265 16.56 -7.75 -16.85
C ALA A 265 18.10 -7.59 -16.83
N GLU A 266 18.77 -8.28 -15.90
CA GLU A 266 20.20 -8.06 -15.61
C GLU A 266 21.10 -8.15 -16.84
N LYS A 267 20.87 -9.15 -17.71
CA LYS A 267 21.62 -9.32 -18.96
C LYS A 267 21.47 -8.12 -19.90
N GLN A 268 20.24 -7.64 -20.12
CA GLN A 268 19.98 -6.47 -20.98
C GLN A 268 20.65 -5.22 -20.44
N PHE A 269 20.63 -5.00 -19.12
CA PHE A 269 21.27 -3.84 -18.51
C PHE A 269 22.79 -3.94 -18.48
N GLN A 270 23.37 -5.15 -18.44
CA GLN A 270 24.80 -5.35 -18.66
C GLN A 270 25.22 -4.95 -20.09
N GLU A 271 24.41 -5.28 -21.10
CA GLU A 271 24.67 -4.85 -22.48
C GLU A 271 24.59 -3.33 -22.66
N ILE A 272 23.62 -2.68 -21.99
CA ILE A 272 23.51 -1.22 -21.98
C ILE A 272 24.76 -0.58 -21.37
N LYS A 273 25.25 -1.10 -20.23
CA LYS A 273 26.51 -0.60 -19.63
C LYS A 273 27.70 -0.80 -20.54
N ALA A 274 27.84 -1.99 -21.10
CA ALA A 274 28.95 -2.32 -21.99
C ALA A 274 28.97 -1.41 -23.22
N TYR A 275 27.80 -1.06 -23.74
CA TYR A 275 27.66 -0.11 -24.84
C TYR A 275 28.04 1.32 -24.44
N ILE A 276 27.60 1.81 -23.27
CA ILE A 276 27.99 3.15 -22.77
C ILE A 276 29.51 3.21 -22.53
N GLY A 277 30.11 2.13 -22.04
CA GLY A 277 31.56 1.98 -21.96
C GLY A 277 32.26 2.91 -20.96
N LYS A 278 31.51 3.59 -20.09
CA LYS A 278 32.01 4.46 -19.02
C LYS A 278 31.71 3.88 -17.63
N PRO A 279 32.50 4.21 -16.59
CA PRO A 279 32.13 3.92 -15.21
C PRO A 279 30.77 4.55 -14.86
N ALA A 280 29.87 3.77 -14.23
CA ALA A 280 28.51 4.22 -13.91
C ALA A 280 28.45 5.39 -12.93
N GLU A 281 29.52 5.62 -12.18
CA GLU A 281 29.65 6.73 -11.22
C GLU A 281 29.90 8.09 -11.89
N ASP A 282 30.38 8.10 -13.13
CA ASP A 282 30.75 9.31 -13.87
C ASP A 282 29.56 9.98 -14.56
N TYR A 283 28.44 9.27 -14.73
CA TYR A 283 27.25 9.77 -15.41
C TYR A 283 25.98 9.44 -14.64
N ARG A 284 24.88 10.14 -14.94
CA ARG A 284 23.56 9.81 -14.43
C ARG A 284 22.60 9.45 -15.55
N VAL A 285 21.69 8.54 -15.24
CA VAL A 285 20.59 8.16 -16.14
C VAL A 285 19.24 8.54 -15.55
N ALA A 286 18.23 8.61 -16.40
CA ALA A 286 16.83 8.64 -15.97
C ALA A 286 15.96 7.76 -16.86
N SER A 287 14.76 7.47 -16.38
CA SER A 287 13.85 6.49 -16.94
C SER A 287 12.58 7.15 -17.44
N ILE A 288 12.14 6.77 -18.64
CA ILE A 288 10.81 7.12 -19.18
C ILE A 288 10.05 5.84 -19.45
N GLY A 289 8.86 5.71 -18.88
CA GLY A 289 8.01 4.52 -19.08
C GLY A 289 8.54 3.23 -18.45
N ILE A 290 9.60 3.30 -17.63
CA ILE A 290 10.19 2.19 -16.88
C ILE A 290 10.44 2.61 -15.43
N HIS A 291 10.40 1.66 -14.49
CA HIS A 291 10.64 1.91 -13.08
C HIS A 291 12.14 2.15 -12.79
N PRO A 292 12.55 3.26 -12.14
CA PRO A 292 13.97 3.61 -11.94
C PRO A 292 14.76 2.57 -11.13
N ALA A 293 14.10 1.88 -10.20
CA ALA A 293 14.71 0.79 -9.44
C ALA A 293 15.33 -0.31 -10.30
N ILE A 294 14.92 -0.47 -11.57
CA ILE A 294 15.52 -1.44 -12.49
C ILE A 294 16.93 -1.00 -12.85
N ALA A 295 17.13 0.27 -13.22
CA ALA A 295 18.46 0.82 -13.47
C ALA A 295 19.32 0.83 -12.20
N GLN A 296 18.74 1.23 -11.05
CA GLN A 296 19.45 1.27 -9.75
C GLN A 296 19.90 -0.12 -9.29
N TYR A 297 19.04 -1.14 -9.39
CA TYR A 297 19.40 -2.52 -9.05
C TYR A 297 20.53 -3.03 -9.93
N ASN A 298 20.52 -2.63 -11.21
CA ASN A 298 21.62 -2.89 -12.11
C ASN A 298 22.81 -1.95 -11.92
N GLY A 299 22.93 -1.18 -10.84
CA GLY A 299 24.13 -0.38 -10.54
C GLY A 299 24.33 0.88 -11.38
N PHE A 300 23.28 1.38 -12.04
CA PHE A 300 23.29 2.73 -12.60
C PHE A 300 22.97 3.76 -11.51
N TYR A 301 23.62 4.93 -11.59
CA TYR A 301 23.27 6.07 -10.77
C TYR A 301 22.18 6.88 -11.47
N THR A 302 21.04 7.07 -10.81
CA THR A 302 19.86 7.67 -11.42
C THR A 302 19.53 9.04 -10.86
N LEU A 303 18.99 9.93 -11.71
CA LEU A 303 18.37 11.19 -11.25
C LEU A 303 16.94 10.95 -10.75
N ASP A 304 16.25 9.98 -11.34
CA ASP A 304 14.90 9.61 -10.94
C ASP A 304 14.91 8.51 -9.88
N THR A 305 13.87 8.50 -9.05
CA THR A 305 13.77 7.54 -7.95
C THR A 305 12.35 7.44 -7.40
N TYR A 306 12.08 6.34 -6.68
CA TYR A 306 10.92 6.21 -5.81
C TYR A 306 11.38 6.10 -4.36
N ASN A 307 11.34 7.23 -3.65
CA ASN A 307 11.79 7.31 -2.27
C ASN A 307 10.71 7.92 -1.38
N ASN A 308 10.58 7.40 -0.16
CA ASN A 308 9.58 7.89 0.78
C ASN A 308 9.89 9.31 1.26
N ILE A 309 11.16 9.66 1.43
CA ILE A 309 11.64 10.95 1.94
C ILE A 309 12.90 11.32 1.18
N TYR A 310 12.97 12.56 0.68
CA TYR A 310 14.15 13.17 0.08
C TYR A 310 14.05 14.71 0.14
N PRO A 311 15.16 15.46 -0.03
CA PRO A 311 15.15 16.91 0.08
C PRO A 311 14.16 17.58 -0.88
N LEU A 312 13.40 18.57 -0.39
CA LEU A 312 12.48 19.35 -1.21
C LEU A 312 13.23 20.14 -2.29
N SER A 313 14.44 20.62 -1.97
CA SER A 313 15.34 21.27 -2.94
C SER A 313 15.59 20.39 -4.16
N TYR A 314 15.87 19.10 -3.96
CA TYR A 314 16.03 18.13 -5.05
C TYR A 314 14.75 17.98 -5.87
N LYS A 315 13.58 17.90 -5.22
CA LYS A 315 12.28 17.84 -5.92
C LYS A 315 12.09 19.04 -6.84
N LEU A 316 12.43 20.24 -6.38
CA LEU A 316 12.27 21.48 -7.14
C LEU A 316 13.22 21.55 -8.34
N GLU A 317 14.48 21.13 -8.19
CA GLU A 317 15.41 21.04 -9.31
C GLU A 317 14.99 19.99 -10.33
N PHE A 318 14.52 18.81 -9.88
CA PHE A 318 14.00 17.78 -10.79
C PHE A 318 12.73 18.24 -11.49
N ARG A 319 11.84 18.97 -10.81
CA ARG A 319 10.59 19.48 -11.40
C ARG A 319 10.86 20.32 -12.64
N LYS A 320 11.92 21.12 -12.64
CA LYS A 320 12.32 21.97 -13.78
C LYS A 320 12.62 21.13 -15.04
N ILE A 321 13.10 19.89 -14.91
CA ILE A 321 13.34 18.98 -16.04
C ILE A 321 12.02 18.71 -16.79
N ILE A 322 10.92 18.55 -16.07
CA ILE A 322 9.63 18.12 -16.61
C ILE A 322 8.55 19.20 -16.57
N GLU A 323 8.90 20.45 -16.27
CA GLU A 323 7.91 21.50 -15.97
C GLU A 323 6.94 21.77 -17.13
N ARG A 324 7.42 21.63 -18.37
CA ARG A 324 6.65 21.80 -19.60
C ARG A 324 5.70 20.62 -19.83
N GLU A 325 6.14 19.40 -19.54
CA GLU A 325 5.24 18.22 -19.48
C GLU A 325 4.15 18.38 -18.41
N LEU A 326 4.50 18.90 -17.23
CA LEU A 326 3.51 19.20 -16.19
C LEU A 326 2.54 20.33 -16.60
N ALA A 327 2.95 21.25 -17.48
CA ALA A 327 2.06 22.27 -18.00
C ALA A 327 1.01 21.70 -18.97
N LYS A 328 1.36 20.64 -19.71
CA LYS A 328 0.49 19.95 -20.67
C LYS A 328 -0.64 19.14 -19.99
N ASP A 329 -0.39 18.54 -18.81
CA ASP A 329 -1.38 17.71 -18.11
C ASP A 329 -1.52 18.06 -16.61
N LYS A 330 -2.72 18.55 -16.24
CA LYS A 330 -3.07 18.95 -14.86
C LYS A 330 -3.02 17.78 -13.88
N THR A 331 -3.30 16.55 -14.31
CA THR A 331 -3.34 15.35 -13.45
C THR A 331 -1.95 14.95 -13.01
N ILE A 332 -0.96 14.92 -13.92
CA ILE A 332 0.43 14.61 -13.55
C ILE A 332 1.06 15.75 -12.78
N ARG A 333 0.73 17.02 -13.10
CA ARG A 333 1.16 18.18 -12.32
C ARG A 333 0.69 18.08 -10.88
N ASP A 334 -0.62 17.87 -10.70
CA ASP A 334 -1.21 17.72 -9.38
C ASP A 334 -0.60 16.55 -8.60
N TYR A 335 -0.33 15.43 -9.28
CA TYR A 335 0.30 14.26 -8.67
C TYR A 335 1.75 14.52 -8.25
N PHE A 336 2.57 15.12 -9.12
CA PHE A 336 3.97 15.39 -8.83
C PHE A 336 4.10 16.45 -7.74
N ASP A 337 3.37 17.57 -7.87
CA ASP A 337 3.47 18.72 -6.96
C ASP A 337 2.96 18.35 -5.56
N HIS A 338 1.81 17.67 -5.46
CA HIS A 338 1.11 17.42 -4.19
C HIS A 338 1.28 16.02 -3.57
N TRP A 339 1.94 15.08 -4.25
CA TRP A 339 2.30 13.78 -3.64
C TRP A 339 3.77 13.45 -3.84
N GLY A 340 4.33 13.55 -5.05
CA GLY A 340 5.79 13.56 -5.28
C GLY A 340 6.67 12.59 -4.49
N GLY A 341 6.20 11.36 -4.19
CA GLY A 341 7.08 10.29 -3.68
C GLY A 341 7.91 9.67 -4.81
N ARG A 342 7.40 9.78 -6.04
CA ARG A 342 8.05 9.36 -7.27
C ARG A 342 8.61 10.59 -7.97
N CYS A 343 9.93 10.67 -7.98
CA CYS A 343 10.66 11.65 -8.76
C CYS A 343 10.96 11.02 -10.12
N TYR A 344 9.94 10.89 -10.97
CA TYR A 344 10.05 10.22 -12.29
C TYR A 344 9.93 11.25 -13.40
N ILE A 345 10.48 10.96 -14.57
CA ILE A 345 10.18 11.73 -15.78
C ILE A 345 8.75 11.36 -16.24
N PHE A 346 7.76 12.06 -15.69
CA PHE A 346 6.37 11.96 -16.14
C PHE A 346 6.20 12.76 -17.42
N THR A 347 5.57 12.16 -18.41
CA THR A 347 5.18 12.83 -19.65
C THR A 347 3.67 12.92 -19.73
N ALA A 348 3.16 13.94 -20.42
CA ALA A 348 1.72 14.13 -20.60
C ALA A 348 1.08 12.94 -21.33
N GLU A 349 1.78 12.38 -22.32
CA GLU A 349 1.28 11.25 -23.13
C GLU A 349 1.25 9.90 -22.40
N LEU A 350 2.17 9.67 -21.45
CA LEU A 350 2.22 8.43 -20.67
C LEU A 350 1.49 8.53 -19.32
N GLY A 351 1.26 9.76 -18.84
CA GLY A 351 0.62 10.02 -17.56
C GLY A 351 1.42 9.41 -16.40
N LYS A 352 0.73 8.72 -15.48
CA LYS A 352 1.35 8.06 -14.31
C LYS A 352 1.82 6.63 -14.58
N HIS A 353 1.74 6.14 -15.83
CA HIS A 353 2.12 4.79 -16.19
C HIS A 353 3.63 4.71 -16.45
N TYR A 354 4.29 3.67 -15.94
CA TYR A 354 5.76 3.50 -15.99
C TYR A 354 6.18 2.03 -16.19
N MET A 355 5.27 1.20 -16.70
CA MET A 355 5.49 -0.24 -16.89
C MET A 355 5.15 -0.65 -18.32
N PHE A 356 5.76 0.02 -19.31
CA PHE A 356 5.55 -0.32 -20.72
C PHE A 356 6.42 -1.51 -21.10
N SER A 357 5.78 -2.63 -21.45
CA SER A 357 6.48 -3.84 -21.91
C SER A 357 7.03 -3.68 -23.32
N LYS A 358 7.95 -4.56 -23.73
CA LYS A 358 8.42 -4.67 -25.13
C LYS A 358 7.33 -4.88 -26.18
N ARG A 359 6.14 -5.33 -25.77
CA ARG A 359 4.95 -5.48 -26.63
C ARG A 359 4.10 -4.23 -26.75
N SER A 360 4.47 -3.13 -26.09
CA SER A 360 3.72 -1.88 -26.16
C SER A 360 3.97 -1.19 -27.50
N GLU A 361 2.90 -0.73 -28.13
CA GLU A 361 2.94 0.11 -29.33
C GLU A 361 2.87 1.61 -29.00
N ARG A 362 2.96 1.95 -27.71
CA ARG A 362 2.95 3.35 -27.26
C ARG A 362 4.23 4.04 -27.71
N VAL A 363 4.09 5.29 -28.10
CA VAL A 363 5.15 6.20 -28.51
C VAL A 363 4.88 7.55 -27.88
N ILE A 364 5.91 8.37 -27.68
CA ILE A 364 5.77 9.77 -27.28
C ILE A 364 5.97 10.63 -28.53
N LYS A 365 5.00 11.49 -28.85
CA LYS A 365 5.02 12.32 -30.07
C LYS A 365 5.54 13.73 -29.81
N ASP A 366 5.15 14.31 -28.69
CA ASP A 366 5.45 15.68 -28.27
C ASP A 366 6.02 15.65 -26.85
N LEU A 367 7.27 15.19 -26.73
CA LEU A 367 8.05 15.34 -25.51
C LEU A 367 8.59 16.77 -25.42
N ASP A 368 8.55 17.39 -24.24
CA ASP A 368 9.16 18.70 -24.00
C ASP A 368 9.88 18.72 -22.64
N LEU A 369 11.14 18.27 -22.66
CA LEU A 369 12.02 18.26 -21.49
C LEU A 369 12.96 19.45 -21.49
N ASN A 370 13.21 19.99 -20.30
CA ASN A 370 14.34 20.91 -20.08
C ASN A 370 15.63 20.08 -19.95
N THR A 371 16.25 19.75 -21.08
CA THR A 371 17.46 18.94 -21.12
C THR A 371 18.72 19.68 -20.64
N GLU A 372 18.72 21.01 -20.66
CA GLU A 372 19.77 21.82 -20.01
C GLU A 372 19.79 21.60 -18.50
N GLN A 373 18.62 21.65 -17.86
CA GLN A 373 18.49 21.35 -16.44
C GLN A 373 18.84 19.88 -16.14
N PHE A 374 18.44 18.94 -17.00
CA PHE A 374 18.79 17.53 -16.87
C PHE A 374 20.32 17.34 -16.83
N LYS A 375 21.05 17.98 -17.74
CA LYS A 375 22.53 17.99 -17.75
C LYS A 375 23.11 18.66 -16.52
N LYS A 376 22.56 19.79 -16.09
CA LYS A 376 23.00 20.50 -14.89
C LYS A 376 22.94 19.62 -13.63
N MET A 377 21.98 18.69 -13.59
CA MET A 377 21.87 17.68 -12.53
C MET A 377 22.75 16.44 -12.73
N GLY A 378 23.56 16.40 -13.80
CA GLY A 378 24.50 15.32 -14.12
C GLY A 378 23.94 14.24 -15.07
N GLY A 379 22.76 14.47 -15.65
CA GLY A 379 22.12 13.52 -16.56
C GLY A 379 22.78 13.49 -17.94
N GLU A 380 23.15 12.30 -18.41
CA GLU A 380 23.71 12.07 -19.75
C GLU A 380 22.84 11.17 -20.62
N TYR A 381 22.12 10.22 -20.02
CA TYR A 381 21.35 9.23 -20.76
C TYR A 381 19.91 9.08 -20.26
N ILE A 382 18.99 8.81 -21.17
CA ILE A 382 17.61 8.44 -20.87
C ILE A 382 17.36 7.01 -21.34
N LEU A 383 16.86 6.18 -20.42
CA LEU A 383 16.41 4.82 -20.66
C LEU A 383 14.89 4.87 -20.87
N SER A 384 14.43 4.83 -22.12
CA SER A 384 13.01 4.88 -22.43
C SER A 384 12.46 3.50 -22.79
N ALA A 385 11.30 3.13 -22.24
CA ALA A 385 10.58 1.91 -22.62
C ALA A 385 9.74 2.07 -23.91
N VAL A 386 9.61 3.31 -24.40
CA VAL A 386 8.85 3.65 -25.61
C VAL A 386 9.69 4.60 -26.48
N PRO A 387 9.52 4.57 -27.82
CA PRO A 387 10.22 5.52 -28.68
C PRO A 387 9.66 6.94 -28.49
N ILE A 388 10.56 7.92 -28.58
CA ILE A 388 10.27 9.35 -28.58
C ILE A 388 10.47 9.83 -30.02
N LEU A 389 9.39 10.30 -30.66
CA LEU A 389 9.40 10.69 -32.07
C LEU A 389 10.07 12.05 -32.30
N ASN A 390 9.91 12.99 -31.36
CA ASN A 390 10.53 14.31 -31.40
C ASN A 390 11.81 14.39 -30.53
N ALA A 391 12.58 13.30 -30.46
CA ALA A 391 13.77 13.22 -29.61
C ALA A 391 14.79 14.33 -29.94
N GLU A 392 15.01 14.61 -31.22
CA GLU A 392 15.97 15.63 -31.68
C GLU A 392 15.59 17.04 -31.20
N GLU A 393 14.29 17.38 -31.19
CA GLU A 393 13.78 18.67 -30.70
C GLU A 393 14.06 18.88 -29.20
N ASN A 394 14.24 17.79 -28.46
CA ASN A 394 14.60 17.81 -27.03
C ASN A 394 16.12 17.78 -26.82
N GLY A 395 16.92 17.78 -27.88
CA GLY A 395 18.36 17.56 -27.78
C GLY A 395 18.71 16.13 -27.35
N LEU A 396 17.92 15.14 -27.76
CA LEU A 396 18.17 13.72 -27.52
C LEU A 396 18.52 13.01 -28.83
N ALA A 397 19.62 12.24 -28.82
CA ALA A 397 19.99 11.35 -29.92
C ALA A 397 19.74 9.90 -29.52
N LEU A 398 19.05 9.13 -30.38
CA LEU A 398 18.89 7.69 -30.18
C LEU A 398 20.21 6.99 -30.53
N GLU A 399 20.85 6.38 -29.54
CA GLU A 399 22.12 5.68 -29.72
C GLU A 399 21.91 4.21 -30.12
N LYS A 400 21.03 3.51 -29.40
CA LYS A 400 20.76 2.08 -29.63
C LYS A 400 19.43 1.65 -29.01
N VAL A 401 18.83 0.61 -29.59
CA VAL A 401 17.69 -0.11 -29.02
C VAL A 401 18.15 -1.48 -28.52
N PHE A 402 17.81 -1.80 -27.28
CA PHE A 402 18.14 -3.07 -26.63
C PHE A 402 16.86 -3.87 -26.44
N GLU A 403 16.86 -5.12 -26.88
CA GLU A 403 15.77 -6.06 -26.68
C GLU A 403 16.36 -7.44 -26.43
N GLU A 404 15.84 -8.11 -25.40
CA GLU A 404 16.26 -9.43 -24.97
C GLU A 404 15.04 -10.32 -24.78
N ASP A 405 15.13 -11.60 -25.17
CA ASP A 405 14.00 -12.53 -25.14
C ASP A 405 13.44 -12.71 -23.73
N ASP A 406 14.36 -12.87 -22.77
CA ASP A 406 14.09 -13.05 -21.34
C ASP A 406 13.79 -11.74 -20.60
N SER A 407 13.83 -10.58 -21.28
CA SER A 407 13.48 -9.28 -20.69
C SER A 407 12.02 -8.92 -20.93
N TRP A 408 11.43 -8.21 -19.96
CA TRP A 408 10.13 -7.57 -20.13
C TRP A 408 10.19 -6.31 -21.02
N TRP A 409 11.38 -5.77 -21.25
CA TRP A 409 11.59 -4.41 -21.75
C TRP A 409 12.20 -4.39 -23.15
N ARG A 410 11.77 -3.39 -23.93
CA ARG A 410 12.52 -2.86 -25.07
C ARG A 410 13.02 -1.50 -24.62
N ILE A 411 14.34 -1.30 -24.57
CA ILE A 411 14.95 -0.08 -24.07
C ILE A 411 15.54 0.72 -25.22
N TYR A 412 15.03 1.92 -25.42
CA TYR A 412 15.58 2.93 -26.30
C TYR A 412 16.55 3.78 -25.48
N LEU A 413 17.84 3.65 -25.75
CA LEU A 413 18.88 4.43 -25.09
C LEU A 413 19.06 5.75 -25.85
N TYR A 414 18.68 6.84 -25.20
CA TYR A 414 18.91 8.19 -25.71
C TYR A 414 20.07 8.83 -24.98
N ARG A 415 20.92 9.53 -25.70
CA ARG A 415 21.95 10.41 -25.16
C ARG A 415 21.52 11.86 -25.29
N VAL A 416 21.81 12.67 -24.28
CA VAL A 416 21.57 14.12 -24.38
C VAL A 416 22.72 14.75 -25.18
N ASN A 417 22.37 15.41 -26.30
CA ASN A 417 23.31 16.13 -27.15
C ASN A 417 23.95 17.28 -26.39
N GLY A 418 25.26 17.48 -26.56
CA GLY A 418 26.12 18.45 -25.84
C GLY A 418 25.61 19.88 -25.82
#